data_AF-A0A9X4SSL2-F1
#
_entry.id   AF-A0A9X4SSL2-F1
#
_cell.length_a   1.000
_cell.length_b   1.000
_cell.length_c   1.000
_cell.angle_alpha   90.00
_cell.angle_beta   90.00
_cell.angle_gamma   90.00
#
_symmetry.space_group_name_H-M   'P 1'
#
loop_
_entity.id
_entity.type
_entity.pdbx_description
1 polymer ?
#
loop_
_entity_poly.entity_id
_entity_poly.type
_entity_poly.pdbx_seq_one_letter_code
_entity_poly.pdbx_strand_id
1 'polypeptide(L)'
;MNKLEKVVDEAIRSGVRINFNKDFSPEDPIICNWYSFTDYVIKRIGELKKNPKVASDIICKLVSRGAVFYNKNSMDVMGELELEFKDHKANIKKAHADYINNAHKFIKIAKSATNSKLNDARIGNSTFCLEYSEDSKVDVAKITDGARNLGLAQEETGYGRDVIKIGKSEVEIITVNGIRHYTDLIDGSDIVLIFYTSLGELEVRLYPDMQNKNLVKVEVKDQEMWEKLKNCKEEIGENCSLGGYLVYDAIEQGYFERPGQPSEKIILPNEQKKGKWCERVSKISQTQDKQHTIL
;
A
#
# COMPACT_ATOMS: atom_id res chain seq x y z
N MET A 1 -6.32 -30.69 -3.04
CA MET A 1 -5.99 -29.24 -3.03
C MET A 1 -7.09 -28.51 -2.28
N ASN A 2 -6.80 -27.97 -1.09
CA ASN A 2 -7.80 -27.74 -0.03
C ASN A 2 -8.35 -26.30 -0.05
N LYS A 3 -9.65 -26.11 -0.29
CA LYS A 3 -10.37 -24.84 -0.60
C LYS A 3 -9.83 -23.57 0.09
N LEU A 4 -9.47 -23.62 1.36
CA LEU A 4 -8.89 -22.48 2.10
C LEU A 4 -7.53 -22.00 1.55
N GLU A 5 -6.68 -22.89 1.05
CA GLU A 5 -5.40 -22.51 0.44
C GLU A 5 -5.63 -21.65 -0.81
N LYS A 6 -6.59 -22.05 -1.66
CA LYS A 6 -6.97 -21.25 -2.83
C LYS A 6 -7.51 -19.88 -2.46
N VAL A 7 -8.32 -19.80 -1.39
CA VAL A 7 -8.84 -18.52 -0.87
C VAL A 7 -7.69 -17.63 -0.37
N VAL A 8 -6.70 -18.19 0.30
CA VAL A 8 -5.51 -17.44 0.77
C VAL A 8 -4.69 -16.94 -0.42
N ASP A 9 -4.45 -17.80 -1.42
CA ASP A 9 -3.72 -17.42 -2.62
C ASP A 9 -4.43 -16.32 -3.40
N GLU A 10 -5.75 -16.44 -3.56
CA GLU A 10 -6.58 -15.43 -4.21
C GLU A 10 -6.62 -14.12 -3.43
N ALA A 11 -6.71 -14.16 -2.10
CA ALA A 11 -6.69 -12.97 -1.26
C ALA A 11 -5.34 -12.24 -1.34
N ILE A 12 -4.22 -12.98 -1.28
CA ILE A 12 -2.88 -12.42 -1.48
C ILE A 12 -2.79 -11.80 -2.88
N ARG A 13 -3.26 -12.51 -3.91
CA ARG A 13 -3.25 -12.04 -5.30
C ARG A 13 -4.10 -10.80 -5.53
N SER A 14 -5.21 -10.70 -4.82
CA SER A 14 -6.13 -9.56 -4.90
C SER A 14 -5.69 -8.35 -4.07
N GLY A 15 -4.52 -8.42 -3.42
CA GLY A 15 -4.01 -7.33 -2.58
C GLY A 15 -4.83 -7.09 -1.32
N VAL A 16 -5.52 -8.12 -0.80
CA VAL A 16 -6.26 -8.02 0.46
C VAL A 16 -5.28 -7.60 1.56
N ARG A 17 -5.61 -6.55 2.31
CA ARG A 17 -4.80 -6.08 3.43
C ARG A 17 -4.88 -7.10 4.58
N ILE A 18 -3.93 -8.03 4.63
CA ILE A 18 -4.03 -9.22 5.50
C ILE A 18 -4.00 -8.91 7.01
N ASN A 19 -3.48 -7.73 7.36
CA ASN A 19 -3.42 -7.22 8.74
C ASN A 19 -4.47 -6.14 9.02
N PHE A 20 -5.29 -5.76 8.03
CA PHE A 20 -6.32 -4.75 8.26
C PHE A 20 -7.42 -5.35 9.14
N ASN A 21 -7.76 -4.63 10.20
CA ASN A 21 -8.81 -4.99 11.11
C ASN A 21 -9.94 -3.96 10.99
N LYS A 22 -11.12 -4.43 10.57
CA LYS A 22 -12.28 -3.57 10.35
C LYS A 22 -12.87 -3.04 11.66
N ASP A 23 -12.69 -3.78 12.76
CA ASP A 23 -13.35 -3.53 14.05
C ASP A 23 -12.45 -2.80 15.05
N PHE A 24 -11.71 -1.78 14.58
CA PHE A 24 -11.20 -0.73 15.45
C PHE A 24 -12.34 0.25 15.81
N SER A 25 -13.43 -0.27 16.35
CA SER A 25 -14.38 0.58 17.07
C SER A 25 -13.77 0.88 18.45
N PRO A 26 -13.67 2.14 18.87
CA PRO A 26 -13.34 2.50 20.25
C PRO A 26 -14.30 1.89 21.30
N GLU A 27 -15.39 1.27 20.86
CA GLU A 27 -16.53 0.83 21.67
C GLU A 27 -16.54 -0.68 21.96
N ASP A 28 -15.69 -1.51 21.33
CA ASP A 28 -15.50 -2.92 21.72
C ASP A 28 -14.16 -3.09 22.47
N PRO A 29 -14.17 -3.06 23.81
CA PRO A 29 -12.97 -3.17 24.63
C PRO A 29 -12.39 -4.60 24.66
N ILE A 30 -13.03 -5.58 24.01
CA ILE A 30 -12.60 -6.97 24.04
C ILE A 30 -11.79 -7.29 22.78
N ILE A 31 -10.46 -7.28 22.94
CA ILE A 31 -9.44 -7.64 21.93
C ILE A 31 -9.74 -8.97 21.20
N CYS A 32 -10.50 -9.87 21.83
CA CYS A 32 -10.80 -11.21 21.32
C CYS A 32 -11.83 -11.25 20.16
N ASN A 33 -12.57 -10.16 19.93
CA ASN A 33 -13.52 -10.05 18.81
C ASN A 33 -12.89 -9.46 17.55
N TRP A 34 -11.62 -9.08 17.61
CA TRP A 34 -10.91 -8.46 16.51
C TRP A 34 -10.35 -9.55 15.59
N TYR A 35 -10.77 -9.52 14.32
CA TYR A 35 -10.28 -10.46 13.32
C TYR A 35 -9.76 -9.70 12.09
N SER A 36 -8.46 -9.82 11.86
CA SER A 36 -7.88 -9.58 10.53
C SER A 36 -8.20 -10.76 9.61
N PHE A 37 -7.94 -10.61 8.31
CA PHE A 37 -8.00 -11.74 7.37
C PHE A 37 -7.10 -12.90 7.86
N THR A 38 -5.91 -12.58 8.37
CA THR A 38 -4.97 -13.56 8.94
C THR A 38 -5.60 -14.34 10.10
N ASP A 39 -6.22 -13.64 11.06
CA ASP A 39 -6.86 -14.30 12.21
C ASP A 39 -8.02 -15.21 11.76
N TYR A 40 -8.80 -14.77 10.76
CA TYR A 40 -9.87 -15.60 10.21
C TYR A 40 -9.33 -16.88 9.56
N VAL A 41 -8.22 -16.79 8.81
CA VAL A 41 -7.59 -17.97 8.21
C VAL A 41 -7.11 -18.95 9.28
N ILE A 42 -6.49 -18.47 10.36
CA ILE A 42 -6.01 -19.33 11.45
C ILE A 42 -7.16 -19.99 12.19
N LYS A 43 -8.22 -19.24 12.49
CA LYS A 43 -9.46 -19.81 13.05
C LYS A 43 -10.01 -20.94 12.17
N ARG A 44 -10.08 -20.72 10.86
CA ARG A 44 -10.53 -21.75 9.90
C ARG A 44 -9.59 -22.95 9.84
N ILE A 45 -8.29 -22.78 10.05
CA ILE A 45 -7.33 -23.89 10.15
C ILE A 45 -7.69 -24.78 11.35
N GLY A 46 -7.91 -24.18 12.53
CA GLY A 46 -8.31 -24.92 13.73
C GLY A 46 -9.64 -25.66 13.57
N GLU A 47 -10.65 -24.99 12.99
CA GLU A 47 -11.98 -25.60 12.76
C GLU A 47 -11.95 -26.76 11.76
N LEU A 48 -11.13 -26.64 10.71
CA LEU A 48 -11.06 -27.64 9.65
C LEU A 48 -10.14 -28.82 9.99
N LYS A 49 -9.40 -28.76 11.11
CA LYS A 49 -8.41 -29.78 11.53
C LYS A 49 -7.58 -30.30 10.36
N LYS A 50 -7.04 -29.37 9.56
CA LYS A 50 -6.27 -29.70 8.36
C LYS A 50 -5.02 -30.50 8.72
N ASN A 51 -4.49 -31.21 7.73
CA ASN A 51 -3.15 -31.79 7.84
C ASN A 51 -2.15 -30.73 8.36
N PRO A 52 -1.40 -31.00 9.45
CA PRO A 52 -0.54 -30.01 10.10
C PRO A 52 0.49 -29.37 9.17
N LYS A 53 1.03 -30.12 8.21
CA LYS A 53 1.96 -29.57 7.21
C LYS A 53 1.27 -28.53 6.33
N VAL A 54 0.08 -28.83 5.82
CA VAL A 54 -0.70 -27.90 4.98
C VAL A 54 -1.11 -26.65 5.75
N ALA A 55 -1.48 -26.80 7.02
CA ALA A 55 -1.77 -25.67 7.90
C ALA A 55 -0.54 -24.76 8.08
N SER A 56 0.61 -25.38 8.37
CA SER A 56 1.90 -24.69 8.49
C SER A 56 2.25 -23.94 7.21
N ASP A 57 2.12 -24.57 6.04
CA ASP A 57 2.42 -23.94 4.74
C ASP A 57 1.55 -22.70 4.48
N ILE A 58 0.26 -22.74 4.81
CA ILE A 58 -0.67 -21.60 4.67
C ILE A 58 -0.24 -20.44 5.59
N ILE A 59 0.08 -20.74 6.85
CA ILE A 59 0.47 -19.71 7.82
C ILE A 59 1.82 -19.11 7.44
N CYS A 60 2.80 -19.93 7.08
CA CYS A 60 4.10 -19.46 6.62
C CYS A 60 3.98 -18.59 5.38
N LYS A 61 3.07 -18.90 4.45
CA LYS A 61 2.76 -18.05 3.30
C LYS A 61 2.28 -16.67 3.73
N LEU A 62 1.36 -16.58 4.70
CA LEU A 62 0.91 -15.29 5.26
C LEU A 62 2.05 -14.54 5.98
N VAL A 63 2.83 -15.22 6.82
CA VAL A 63 3.97 -14.62 7.55
C VAL A 63 5.02 -14.06 6.60
N SER A 64 5.32 -14.76 5.50
CA SER A 64 6.25 -14.29 4.46
C SER A 64 5.78 -13.00 3.76
N ARG A 65 4.51 -12.62 3.97
CA ARG A 65 3.88 -11.38 3.49
C ARG A 65 3.68 -10.36 4.61
N GLY A 66 4.27 -10.57 5.77
CA GLY A 66 4.22 -9.65 6.91
C GLY A 66 2.97 -9.80 7.77
N ALA A 67 2.29 -10.95 7.75
CA ALA A 67 1.14 -11.19 8.61
C ALA A 67 1.49 -11.10 10.10
N VAL A 68 0.62 -10.48 10.88
CA VAL A 68 0.72 -10.36 12.34
C VAL A 68 -0.50 -11.02 12.99
N PHE A 69 -0.27 -11.69 14.11
CA PHE A 69 -1.30 -12.40 14.86
C PHE A 69 -1.70 -11.57 16.07
N TYR A 70 -2.93 -11.06 16.07
CA TYR A 70 -3.42 -10.19 17.14
C TYR A 70 -4.34 -10.93 18.13
N ASN A 71 -4.97 -12.02 17.68
CA ASN A 71 -5.97 -12.72 18.47
C ASN A 71 -5.36 -13.86 19.31
N LYS A 72 -5.76 -13.95 20.58
CA LYS A 72 -5.33 -15.03 21.48
C LYS A 72 -5.70 -16.42 20.95
N ASN A 73 -6.90 -16.58 20.40
CA ASN A 73 -7.32 -17.86 19.81
C ASN A 73 -6.42 -18.27 18.64
N SER A 74 -5.89 -17.30 17.87
CA SER A 74 -4.90 -17.57 16.83
C SER A 74 -3.60 -18.11 17.45
N MET A 75 -3.16 -17.58 18.60
CA MET A 75 -1.96 -18.07 19.29
C MET A 75 -2.13 -19.49 19.82
N ASP A 76 -3.32 -19.85 20.31
CA ASP A 76 -3.60 -21.21 20.79
C ASP A 76 -3.50 -22.23 19.63
N VAL A 77 -4.11 -21.93 18.48
CA VAL A 77 -4.01 -22.77 17.26
C VAL A 77 -2.56 -22.93 16.80
N MET A 78 -1.76 -21.85 16.87
CA MET A 78 -0.33 -21.91 16.54
C MET A 78 0.43 -22.81 17.51
N GLY A 79 0.14 -22.74 18.80
CA GLY A 79 0.74 -23.59 19.84
C GLY A 79 0.42 -25.06 19.63
N GLU A 80 -0.84 -25.39 19.33
CA GLU A 80 -1.26 -26.76 18.97
C GLU A 80 -0.51 -27.25 17.72
N LEU A 81 -0.39 -26.40 16.71
CA LEU A 81 0.29 -26.75 15.46
C LEU A 81 1.80 -26.98 15.66
N GLU A 82 2.47 -26.24 16.55
CA GLU A 82 3.86 -26.49 16.93
C GLU A 82 4.05 -27.87 17.57
N LEU A 83 3.06 -28.35 18.34
CA LEU A 83 3.09 -29.68 18.97
C LEU A 83 2.86 -30.80 17.93
N GLU A 84 1.92 -30.59 17.00
CA GLU A 84 1.56 -31.57 15.98
C GLU A 84 2.57 -31.65 14.82
N PHE A 85 3.25 -30.53 14.53
CA PHE A 85 4.22 -30.44 13.43
C PHE A 85 5.49 -29.74 13.89
N LYS A 86 6.49 -30.54 14.27
CA LYS A 86 7.77 -30.08 14.84
C LYS A 86 8.50 -29.03 13.99
N ASP A 87 8.37 -29.08 12.67
CA ASP A 87 9.03 -28.14 11.75
C ASP A 87 8.32 -26.78 11.67
N HIS A 88 7.07 -26.66 12.16
CA HIS A 88 6.27 -25.44 12.06
C HIS A 88 7.02 -24.21 12.58
N LYS A 89 7.61 -24.32 13.78
CA LYS A 89 8.36 -23.24 14.41
C LYS A 89 9.55 -22.78 13.57
N ALA A 90 10.27 -23.70 12.95
CA ALA A 90 11.39 -23.38 12.08
C ALA A 90 10.89 -22.70 10.78
N ASN A 91 9.79 -23.20 10.21
CA ASN A 91 9.19 -22.64 9.01
C ASN A 91 8.67 -21.20 9.23
N ILE A 92 8.05 -20.92 10.38
CA ILE A 92 7.60 -19.56 10.73
C ILE A 92 8.79 -18.60 10.88
N LYS A 93 9.86 -19.02 11.57
CA LYS A 93 11.09 -18.21 11.68
C LYS A 93 11.68 -17.90 10.32
N LYS A 94 11.73 -18.88 9.42
CA LYS A 94 12.20 -18.71 8.05
C LYS A 94 11.33 -17.73 7.28
N ALA A 95 10.01 -17.93 7.28
CA ALA A 95 9.06 -17.05 6.61
C ALA A 95 9.16 -15.59 7.09
N HIS A 96 9.30 -15.39 8.41
CA HIS A 96 9.48 -14.06 8.99
C HIS A 96 10.82 -13.44 8.56
N ALA A 97 11.92 -14.21 8.57
CA ALA A 97 13.21 -13.75 8.11
C ALA A 97 13.19 -13.34 6.62
N ASP A 98 12.49 -14.11 5.79
CA ASP A 98 12.30 -13.81 4.36
C ASP A 98 11.57 -12.48 4.17
N TYR A 99 10.47 -12.25 4.93
CA TYR A 99 9.76 -10.97 4.92
C TYR A 99 10.67 -9.79 5.33
N ILE A 100 11.38 -9.91 6.44
CA ILE A 100 12.29 -8.86 6.94
C ILE A 100 13.39 -8.56 5.91
N ASN A 101 13.95 -9.59 5.28
CA ASN A 101 14.96 -9.42 4.24
C ASN A 101 14.41 -8.66 3.02
N ASN A 102 13.21 -8.99 2.56
CA ASN A 102 12.56 -8.27 1.46
C ASN A 102 12.21 -6.83 1.84
N ALA A 103 11.71 -6.60 3.05
CA ALA A 103 11.45 -5.27 3.59
C ALA A 103 12.73 -4.42 3.62
N HIS A 104 13.86 -4.96 4.09
CA HIS A 104 15.14 -4.27 4.09
C HIS A 104 15.64 -3.95 2.67
N LYS A 105 15.49 -4.88 1.72
CA LYS A 105 15.84 -4.63 0.31
C LYS A 105 14.99 -3.51 -0.27
N PHE A 106 13.69 -3.51 0.00
CA PHE A 106 12.78 -2.48 -0.46
C PHE A 106 13.13 -1.11 0.13
N ILE A 107 13.39 -1.03 1.44
CA ILE A 107 13.81 0.22 2.09
C ILE A 107 15.11 0.76 1.47
N LYS A 108 16.07 -0.11 1.11
CA LYS A 108 17.28 0.32 0.39
C LYS A 108 16.96 0.91 -0.97
N ILE A 109 16.05 0.30 -1.72
CA ILE A 109 15.58 0.84 -3.01
C ILE A 109 14.93 2.20 -2.80
N ALA A 110 13.98 2.32 -1.87
CA ALA A 110 13.30 3.57 -1.54
C ALA A 110 14.26 4.68 -1.12
N LYS A 111 15.29 4.37 -0.32
CA LYS A 111 16.34 5.33 0.03
C LYS A 111 17.16 5.77 -1.17
N SER A 112 17.42 4.87 -2.12
CA SER A 112 18.20 5.17 -3.32
C SER A 112 17.40 5.85 -4.43
N ALA A 113 16.08 6.03 -4.27
CA ALA A 113 15.21 6.71 -5.22
C ALA A 113 15.28 8.24 -5.12
N THR A 114 16.03 8.76 -4.16
CA THR A 114 16.24 10.19 -3.97
C THR A 114 17.60 10.44 -3.32
N ASN A 115 18.11 11.67 -3.43
CA ASN A 115 19.26 12.12 -2.65
C ASN A 115 18.85 12.66 -1.26
N SER A 116 17.55 12.82 -1.03
CA SER A 116 16.97 13.33 0.21
C SER A 116 16.75 12.24 1.26
N LYS A 117 16.29 12.64 2.45
CA LYS A 117 16.05 11.71 3.56
C LYS A 117 14.71 11.00 3.41
N LEU A 118 14.71 9.67 3.53
CA LEU A 118 13.51 8.87 3.81
C LEU A 118 13.26 8.88 5.33
N ASN A 119 12.17 9.52 5.75
CA ASN A 119 11.80 9.72 7.16
C ASN A 119 11.03 8.54 7.75
N ASP A 120 10.06 7.99 7.00
CA ASP A 120 9.26 6.83 7.42
C ASP A 120 9.04 5.90 6.22
N ALA A 121 8.93 4.60 6.50
CA ALA A 121 8.64 3.58 5.51
C ALA A 121 7.78 2.47 6.11
N ARG A 122 6.58 2.30 5.56
CA ARG A 122 5.63 1.27 5.97
C ARG A 122 5.34 0.36 4.80
N ILE A 123 5.48 -0.93 5.03
CA ILE A 123 5.32 -1.96 4.01
C ILE A 123 4.21 -2.89 4.48
N GLY A 124 3.15 -2.98 3.69
CA GLY A 124 2.11 -3.98 3.82
C GLY A 124 2.43 -5.21 2.99
N ASN A 125 1.46 -6.11 2.84
CA ASN A 125 1.63 -7.33 2.05
C ASN A 125 1.63 -7.10 0.53
N SER A 126 0.99 -6.01 0.09
CA SER A 126 0.83 -5.65 -1.33
C SER A 126 0.84 -4.14 -1.59
N THR A 127 1.15 -3.33 -0.58
CA THR A 127 1.12 -1.86 -0.64
C THR A 127 2.21 -1.26 0.22
N PHE A 128 2.64 -0.04 -0.05
CA PHE A 128 3.56 0.71 0.81
C PHE A 128 3.14 2.17 1.02
N CYS A 129 3.69 2.76 2.08
CA CYS A 129 3.61 4.19 2.36
C CYS A 129 5.02 4.68 2.70
N LEU A 130 5.53 5.64 1.93
CA LEU A 130 6.86 6.21 2.10
C LEU A 130 6.76 7.70 2.39
N GLU A 131 7.50 8.18 3.37
CA GLU A 131 7.57 9.59 3.73
C GLU A 131 8.98 10.12 3.55
N TYR A 132 9.15 11.04 2.62
CA TYR A 132 10.40 11.73 2.35
C TYR A 132 10.41 13.14 2.97
N SER A 133 11.60 13.71 3.15
CA SER A 133 11.74 15.10 3.58
C SER A 133 11.10 16.08 2.60
N GLU A 134 10.83 17.30 3.06
CA GLU A 134 10.37 18.40 2.21
C GLU A 134 11.30 18.58 1.00
N ASP A 135 10.74 19.04 -0.12
CA ASP A 135 11.44 19.33 -1.38
C ASP A 135 12.18 18.15 -2.05
N SER A 136 11.86 16.91 -1.65
CA SER A 136 12.51 15.73 -2.24
C SER A 136 12.08 15.51 -3.71
N LYS A 137 13.05 15.37 -4.62
CA LYS A 137 12.83 14.77 -5.96
C LYS A 137 12.97 13.25 -5.85
N VAL A 138 11.91 12.52 -6.14
CA VAL A 138 11.80 11.07 -5.93
C VAL A 138 11.57 10.34 -7.25
N ASP A 139 12.39 9.33 -7.53
CA ASP A 139 12.22 8.39 -8.64
C ASP A 139 11.18 7.32 -8.27
N VAL A 140 9.92 7.59 -8.63
CA VAL A 140 8.78 6.72 -8.34
C VAL A 140 8.84 5.40 -9.14
N ALA A 141 9.38 5.43 -10.36
CA ALA A 141 9.54 4.24 -11.19
C ALA A 141 10.46 3.22 -10.49
N LYS A 142 11.60 3.69 -9.98
CA LYS A 142 12.53 2.85 -9.22
C LYS A 142 11.90 2.22 -7.98
N ILE A 143 11.02 2.93 -7.29
CA ILE A 143 10.29 2.40 -6.12
C ILE A 143 9.32 1.30 -6.54
N THR A 144 8.44 1.60 -7.49
CA THR A 144 7.38 0.68 -7.94
C THR A 144 7.96 -0.57 -8.60
N ASP A 145 8.97 -0.42 -9.46
CA ASP A 145 9.70 -1.53 -10.06
C ASP A 145 10.45 -2.37 -9.01
N GLY A 146 11.02 -1.70 -8.00
CA GLY A 146 11.66 -2.34 -6.87
C GLY A 146 10.69 -3.19 -6.03
N ALA A 147 9.49 -2.66 -5.76
CA ALA A 147 8.43 -3.39 -5.08
C ALA A 147 8.01 -4.63 -5.87
N ARG A 148 7.80 -4.49 -7.19
CA ARG A 148 7.46 -5.59 -8.09
C ARG A 148 8.52 -6.68 -8.08
N ASN A 149 9.80 -6.32 -8.24
CA ASN A 149 10.91 -7.27 -8.29
C ASN A 149 11.09 -8.05 -6.98
N LEU A 150 10.64 -7.50 -5.85
CA LEU A 150 10.62 -8.16 -4.54
C LEU A 150 9.31 -8.91 -4.27
N GLY A 151 8.38 -8.92 -5.24
CA GLY A 151 7.05 -9.51 -5.12
C GLY A 151 6.13 -8.77 -4.14
N LEU A 152 6.45 -7.53 -3.76
CA LEU A 152 5.67 -6.71 -2.81
C LEU A 152 4.52 -5.95 -3.48
N ALA A 153 4.53 -5.83 -4.81
CA ALA A 153 3.44 -5.24 -5.60
C ALA A 153 2.78 -6.33 -6.46
N GLN A 154 1.44 -6.26 -6.60
CA GLN A 154 0.62 -7.21 -7.36
C GLN A 154 0.02 -6.48 -8.57
N GLU A 155 0.42 -6.88 -9.78
CA GLU A 155 0.12 -6.12 -11.00
C GLU A 155 -1.28 -6.36 -11.61
N GLU A 156 -1.96 -7.46 -11.23
CA GLU A 156 -3.17 -7.91 -11.94
C GLU A 156 -4.46 -7.21 -11.51
N THR A 157 -4.55 -6.66 -10.29
CA THR A 157 -5.86 -6.39 -9.68
C THR A 157 -6.15 -4.92 -9.37
N GLY A 158 -5.15 -4.02 -9.44
CA GLY A 158 -5.35 -2.57 -9.27
C GLY A 158 -5.91 -2.12 -7.92
N TYR A 159 -5.97 -2.99 -6.91
CA TYR A 159 -6.44 -2.65 -5.56
C TYR A 159 -5.32 -2.14 -4.63
N GLY A 160 -4.06 -2.39 -4.99
CA GLY A 160 -2.90 -1.88 -4.26
C GLY A 160 -2.76 -0.38 -4.45
N ARG A 161 -3.01 0.38 -3.37
CA ARG A 161 -2.84 1.84 -3.32
C ARG A 161 -1.58 2.15 -2.54
N ASP A 162 -0.53 2.47 -3.28
CA ASP A 162 0.74 2.92 -2.74
C ASP A 162 0.70 4.42 -2.49
N VAL A 163 1.40 4.86 -1.46
CA VAL A 163 1.41 6.26 -1.05
C VAL A 163 2.83 6.77 -0.97
N ILE A 164 3.08 7.91 -1.59
CA ILE A 164 4.32 8.66 -1.46
C ILE A 164 4.00 10.03 -0.88
N LYS A 165 4.65 10.37 0.23
CA LYS A 165 4.52 11.64 0.92
C LYS A 165 5.83 12.40 0.83
N ILE A 166 5.76 13.68 0.45
CA ILE A 166 6.88 14.61 0.36
C ILE A 166 6.46 15.86 1.12
N GLY A 167 7.03 16.05 2.32
CA GLY A 167 6.59 17.14 3.20
C GLY A 167 5.12 17.02 3.59
N LYS A 168 4.29 18.00 3.19
CA LYS A 168 2.84 18.00 3.42
C LYS A 168 2.03 17.41 2.27
N SER A 169 2.63 17.24 1.10
CA SER A 169 1.98 16.67 -0.07
C SER A 169 1.99 15.14 0.01
N GLU A 170 0.89 14.51 -0.37
CA GLU A 170 0.73 13.06 -0.44
C GLU A 170 0.08 12.70 -1.77
N VAL A 171 0.60 11.67 -2.44
CA VAL A 171 0.07 11.16 -3.70
C VAL A 171 -0.20 9.67 -3.61
N GLU A 172 -1.37 9.26 -4.10
CA GLU A 172 -1.77 7.88 -4.26
C GLU A 172 -1.40 7.37 -5.66
N ILE A 173 -0.77 6.20 -5.70
CA ILE A 173 -0.36 5.53 -6.93
C ILE A 173 -0.93 4.11 -6.92
N ILE A 174 -1.58 3.74 -8.01
CA ILE A 174 -1.99 2.37 -8.27
C ILE A 174 -1.13 1.86 -9.43
N THR A 175 -0.55 0.67 -9.29
CA THR A 175 0.24 0.05 -10.38
C THR A 175 -0.50 -1.15 -10.95
N VAL A 176 -0.80 -1.14 -12.26
CA VAL A 176 -1.46 -2.24 -12.97
C VAL A 176 -0.67 -2.58 -14.23
N ASN A 177 -0.29 -3.84 -14.39
CA ASN A 177 0.50 -4.32 -15.54
C ASN A 177 1.73 -3.43 -15.86
N GLY A 178 2.47 -3.01 -14.83
CA GLY A 178 3.63 -2.12 -14.95
C GLY A 178 3.32 -0.63 -15.16
N ILE A 179 2.06 -0.25 -15.38
CA ILE A 179 1.63 1.14 -15.56
C ILE A 179 1.34 1.77 -14.20
N ARG A 180 1.94 2.93 -13.94
CA ARG A 180 1.69 3.75 -12.74
C ARG A 180 0.53 4.71 -13.00
N HIS A 181 -0.52 4.57 -12.23
CA HIS A 181 -1.68 5.46 -12.25
C HIS A 181 -1.59 6.39 -11.04
N TYR A 182 -1.37 7.69 -11.27
CA TYR A 182 -1.47 8.71 -10.22
C TYR A 182 -2.94 9.05 -10.05
N THR A 183 -3.55 8.60 -8.95
CA THR A 183 -5.02 8.54 -8.84
C THR A 183 -5.60 9.57 -7.91
N ASP A 184 -4.87 10.00 -6.88
CA ASP A 184 -5.37 10.96 -5.90
C ASP A 184 -4.23 11.69 -5.19
N LEU A 185 -4.56 12.82 -4.54
CA LEU A 185 -3.69 13.55 -3.64
C LEU A 185 -4.45 13.90 -2.37
N ILE A 186 -3.79 14.13 -1.22
CA ILE A 186 -4.52 14.71 -0.07
C ILE A 186 -4.83 16.19 -0.30
N ASP A 187 -5.95 16.69 0.25
CA ASP A 187 -6.30 18.12 0.21
C ASP A 187 -5.13 19.01 0.65
N GLY A 188 -4.83 20.05 -0.15
CA GLY A 188 -3.70 20.95 0.09
C GLY A 188 -2.35 20.44 -0.43
N SER A 189 -2.31 19.27 -1.05
CA SER A 189 -1.12 18.81 -1.78
C SER A 189 -0.86 19.62 -3.04
N ASP A 190 0.41 19.75 -3.35
CA ASP A 190 0.92 20.30 -4.59
C ASP A 190 2.19 19.53 -4.93
N ILE A 191 2.20 18.85 -6.07
CA ILE A 191 3.33 18.05 -6.52
C ILE A 191 3.64 18.37 -7.98
N VAL A 192 4.90 18.16 -8.35
CA VAL A 192 5.35 18.25 -9.75
C VAL A 192 5.89 16.91 -10.18
N LEU A 193 5.29 16.35 -11.23
CA LEU A 193 5.83 15.23 -11.97
C LEU A 193 6.76 15.76 -13.06
N ILE A 194 7.91 15.11 -13.22
CA ILE A 194 8.91 15.48 -14.22
C ILE A 194 8.98 14.37 -15.25
N PHE A 195 8.64 14.68 -16.49
CA PHE A 195 8.72 13.75 -17.61
C PHE A 195 9.89 14.12 -18.51
N TYR A 196 10.75 13.15 -18.79
CA TYR A 196 11.86 13.31 -19.72
C TYR A 196 11.36 13.12 -21.15
N THR A 197 11.60 14.10 -22.01
CA THR A 197 11.19 14.12 -23.42
C THR A 197 12.38 14.41 -24.34
N SER A 198 12.19 14.29 -25.65
CA SER A 198 13.19 14.66 -26.65
C SER A 198 13.58 16.15 -26.61
N LEU A 199 12.71 17.02 -26.08
CA LEU A 199 12.93 18.46 -25.95
C LEU A 199 13.44 18.90 -24.57
N GLY A 200 13.56 17.97 -23.61
CA GLY A 200 14.00 18.26 -22.24
C GLY A 200 13.05 17.74 -21.15
N GLU A 201 13.11 18.33 -19.96
CA GLU A 201 12.24 18.00 -18.82
C GLU A 201 10.92 18.77 -18.91
N LEU A 202 9.79 18.06 -19.04
CA LEU A 202 8.44 18.63 -18.93
C LEU A 202 7.95 18.50 -17.49
N GLU A 203 7.74 19.65 -16.83
CA GLU A 203 7.16 19.74 -15.49
C GLU A 203 5.63 19.81 -15.55
N VAL A 204 4.96 18.78 -15.01
CA VAL A 204 3.50 18.68 -14.89
C VAL A 204 3.11 18.77 -13.42
N ARG A 205 2.41 19.84 -13.06
CA ARG A 205 1.93 20.09 -11.70
C ARG A 205 0.56 19.45 -11.48
N LEU A 206 0.39 18.80 -10.34
CA LEU A 206 -0.86 18.19 -9.88
C LEU A 206 -1.27 18.77 -8.52
N TYR A 207 -2.51 19.22 -8.40
CA TYR A 207 -3.04 19.75 -7.15
C TYR A 207 -4.58 19.62 -7.09
N PRO A 208 -5.20 19.41 -5.91
CA PRO A 208 -6.65 19.37 -5.78
C PRO A 208 -7.31 20.71 -6.15
N ASP A 209 -8.43 20.66 -6.89
CA ASP A 209 -9.20 21.86 -7.23
C ASP A 209 -9.87 22.45 -5.98
N MET A 210 -9.70 23.76 -5.80
CA MET A 210 -10.17 24.49 -4.61
C MET A 210 -11.70 24.67 -4.56
N GLN A 211 -12.37 24.65 -5.72
CA GLN A 211 -13.81 24.82 -5.86
C GLN A 211 -14.53 23.46 -5.97
N ASN A 212 -13.98 22.53 -6.75
CA ASN A 212 -14.52 21.19 -6.93
C ASN A 212 -13.56 20.12 -6.37
N LYS A 213 -13.79 19.74 -5.11
CA LYS A 213 -12.95 18.77 -4.39
C LYS A 213 -12.90 17.36 -4.99
N ASN A 214 -13.72 17.07 -6.00
CA ASN A 214 -13.67 15.81 -6.73
C ASN A 214 -12.64 15.83 -7.87
N LEU A 215 -12.00 16.98 -8.15
CA LEU A 215 -11.05 17.11 -9.25
C LEU A 215 -9.62 17.34 -8.75
N VAL A 216 -8.68 16.82 -9.52
CA VAL A 216 -7.26 17.17 -9.47
C VAL A 216 -6.93 17.94 -10.75
N LYS A 217 -6.37 19.13 -10.62
CA LYS A 217 -5.86 19.92 -11.73
C LYS A 217 -4.55 19.36 -12.26
N VAL A 218 -4.37 19.48 -13.57
CA VAL A 218 -3.16 19.09 -14.30
C VAL A 218 -2.69 20.31 -15.09
N GLU A 219 -1.48 20.78 -14.81
CA GLU A 219 -0.95 21.98 -15.47
C GLU A 219 0.51 21.77 -15.88
N VAL A 220 0.85 22.09 -17.12
CA VAL A 220 2.25 22.21 -17.53
C VAL A 220 2.78 23.59 -17.19
N LYS A 221 3.99 23.63 -16.62
CA LYS A 221 4.64 24.89 -16.24
C LYS A 221 5.21 25.65 -17.44
N ASP A 222 5.75 24.92 -18.42
CA ASP A 222 6.28 25.49 -19.67
C ASP A 222 5.31 25.21 -20.83
N GLN A 223 4.49 26.22 -21.14
CA GLN A 223 3.51 26.14 -22.23
C GLN A 223 4.16 26.18 -23.61
N GLU A 224 5.30 26.85 -23.77
CA GLU A 224 5.99 26.92 -25.07
C GLU A 224 6.56 25.55 -25.43
N MET A 225 7.16 24.86 -24.46
CA MET A 225 7.62 23.48 -24.62
C MET A 225 6.46 22.54 -24.92
N TRP A 226 5.34 22.69 -24.21
CA TRP A 226 4.16 21.87 -24.45
C TRP A 226 3.63 21.99 -25.89
N GLU A 227 3.49 23.21 -26.40
CA GLU A 227 3.05 23.44 -27.78
C GLU A 227 4.03 22.85 -28.82
N LYS A 228 5.34 22.84 -28.53
CA LYS A 228 6.32 22.15 -29.38
C LYS A 228 6.11 20.63 -29.35
N LEU A 229 5.89 20.04 -28.18
CA LEU A 229 5.67 18.60 -28.02
C LEU A 229 4.41 18.10 -28.75
N LYS A 230 3.33 18.90 -28.77
CA LYS A 230 2.11 18.58 -29.55
C LYS A 230 2.40 18.34 -31.03
N ASN A 231 3.33 19.11 -31.60
CA ASN A 231 3.70 19.00 -33.00
C ASN A 231 4.60 17.78 -33.29
N CYS A 232 5.29 17.25 -32.28
CA CYS A 232 6.22 16.14 -32.41
C CYS A 232 5.56 14.75 -32.33
N LYS A 233 4.30 14.66 -31.86
CA LYS A 233 3.59 13.38 -31.61
C LYS A 233 4.39 12.39 -30.74
N GLU A 234 5.24 12.91 -29.86
CA GLU A 234 6.00 12.12 -28.90
C GLU A 234 5.06 11.60 -27.81
N GLU A 235 5.21 10.35 -27.41
CA GLU A 235 4.50 9.79 -26.28
C GLU A 235 5.18 10.23 -24.98
N ILE A 236 4.40 10.80 -24.05
CA ILE A 236 4.93 11.37 -22.79
C ILE A 236 4.57 10.43 -21.65
N GLY A 237 5.57 10.13 -20.82
CA GLY A 237 5.37 9.35 -19.60
C GLY A 237 5.01 7.90 -19.89
N GLU A 238 5.91 7.19 -20.58
CA GLU A 238 5.75 5.74 -20.81
C GLU A 238 5.46 5.00 -19.49
N ASN A 239 4.47 4.11 -19.51
CA ASN A 239 3.99 3.39 -18.33
C ASN A 239 3.52 4.32 -17.18
N CYS A 240 2.97 5.48 -17.52
CA CYS A 240 2.40 6.46 -16.59
C CYS A 240 1.03 6.95 -17.08
N SER A 241 0.13 7.22 -16.16
CA SER A 241 -1.17 7.84 -16.44
C SER A 241 -1.65 8.66 -15.23
N LEU A 242 -2.53 9.61 -15.49
CA LEU A 242 -3.07 10.55 -14.51
C LEU A 242 -4.59 10.39 -14.46
N GLY A 243 -5.13 9.94 -13.32
CA GLY A 243 -6.57 9.69 -13.16
C GLY A 243 -7.18 8.72 -14.18
N GLY A 244 -6.37 7.80 -14.73
CA GLY A 244 -6.78 6.84 -15.77
C GLY A 244 -6.60 7.33 -17.21
N TYR A 245 -6.14 8.56 -17.42
CA TYR A 245 -5.84 9.12 -18.74
C TYR A 245 -4.33 9.03 -19.05
N LEU A 246 -3.98 8.88 -20.33
CA LEU A 246 -2.59 9.09 -20.76
C LEU A 246 -2.14 10.50 -20.36
N VAL A 247 -0.84 10.67 -20.09
CA VAL A 247 -0.30 11.95 -19.60
C VAL A 247 -0.65 13.10 -20.55
N TYR A 248 -0.54 12.87 -21.86
CA TYR A 248 -0.92 13.85 -22.89
C TYR A 248 -2.39 14.30 -22.74
N ASP A 249 -3.32 13.34 -22.67
CA ASP A 249 -4.75 13.61 -22.61
C ASP A 249 -5.15 14.32 -21.32
N ALA A 250 -4.53 13.94 -20.20
CA ALA A 250 -4.75 14.59 -18.91
C ALA A 250 -4.29 16.05 -18.90
N ILE A 251 -3.18 16.36 -19.58
CA ILE A 251 -2.69 17.74 -19.74
C ILE A 251 -3.65 18.56 -20.61
N GLU A 252 -4.08 18.03 -21.76
CA GLU A 252 -5.03 18.73 -22.64
C GLU A 252 -6.38 18.99 -21.95
N GLN A 253 -6.85 18.01 -21.17
CA GLN A 253 -8.08 18.17 -20.38
C GLN A 253 -7.89 19.15 -19.22
N GLY A 254 -6.67 19.25 -18.67
CA GLY A 254 -6.29 20.14 -17.57
C GLY A 254 -6.77 19.67 -16.18
N TYR A 255 -7.40 18.51 -16.09
CA TYR A 255 -7.84 17.90 -14.83
C TYR A 255 -8.21 16.42 -14.99
N PHE A 256 -8.29 15.70 -13.88
CA PHE A 256 -8.96 14.40 -13.80
C PHE A 256 -9.84 14.30 -12.55
N GLU A 257 -10.79 13.37 -12.56
CA GLU A 257 -11.64 13.08 -11.41
C GLU A 257 -10.93 12.18 -10.42
N ARG A 258 -10.96 12.55 -9.15
CA ARG A 258 -10.55 11.67 -8.05
C ARG A 258 -11.43 10.43 -8.07
N PRO A 259 -10.88 9.23 -7.79
CA PRO A 259 -11.70 8.04 -7.61
C PRO A 259 -12.71 8.34 -6.50
N GLY A 260 -14.00 8.37 -6.85
CA GLY A 260 -15.04 8.80 -5.94
C GLY A 260 -14.96 8.05 -4.60
N GLN A 261 -15.21 8.75 -3.50
CA GLN A 261 -15.86 8.05 -2.38
C GLN A 261 -17.13 7.40 -2.95
N PRO A 262 -17.44 6.14 -2.60
CA PRO A 262 -18.53 5.40 -3.22
C PRO A 262 -19.78 6.28 -3.26
N SER A 263 -20.18 6.68 -4.46
CA SER A 263 -21.40 7.45 -4.72
C SER A 263 -22.61 6.53 -4.69
N GLU A 264 -22.74 5.74 -3.63
CA GLU A 264 -24.00 5.17 -3.18
C GLU A 264 -24.03 5.28 -1.67
N LYS A 265 -24.94 6.12 -1.18
CA LYS A 265 -25.34 6.15 0.23
C LYS A 265 -25.78 4.75 0.64
N ILE A 266 -24.88 3.96 1.21
CA ILE A 266 -25.29 3.02 2.24
C ILE A 266 -25.56 3.90 3.46
N ILE A 267 -26.84 4.21 3.69
CA ILE A 267 -27.30 4.84 4.91
C ILE A 267 -26.98 3.87 6.05
N LEU A 268 -25.84 4.07 6.71
CA LEU A 268 -25.56 3.51 8.02
C LEU A 268 -25.98 4.54 9.07
N PRO A 269 -26.66 4.15 10.16
CA PRO A 269 -27.12 5.09 11.16
C PRO A 269 -25.93 5.79 11.84
N ASN A 270 -26.01 7.11 11.89
CA ASN A 270 -25.15 8.05 12.61
C ASN A 270 -23.70 8.23 12.13
N GLU A 271 -23.50 9.42 11.55
CA GLU A 271 -22.22 10.06 11.31
C GLU A 271 -21.42 10.24 12.62
N GLN A 272 -20.19 9.72 12.68
CA GLN A 272 -19.11 10.36 13.41
C GLN A 272 -17.75 10.17 12.70
N LYS A 273 -17.28 11.28 12.11
CA LYS A 273 -15.89 11.74 11.91
C LYS A 273 -14.89 10.86 11.13
N LYS A 274 -14.61 11.35 9.91
CA LYS A 274 -13.35 11.45 9.15
C LYS A 274 -12.17 10.58 9.64
N GLY A 275 -11.79 9.64 8.78
CA GLY A 275 -10.60 8.79 8.94
C GLY A 275 -9.30 9.59 8.93
N LYS A 276 -8.54 9.48 10.02
CA LYS A 276 -7.13 9.86 10.08
C LYS A 276 -6.28 8.60 10.12
N TRP A 277 -5.84 8.15 8.95
CA TRP A 277 -4.97 6.98 8.83
C TRP A 277 -3.54 7.32 9.32
N CYS A 278 -3.10 8.57 9.11
CA CYS A 278 -1.73 9.01 9.41
C CYS A 278 -1.44 9.24 10.92
N GLU A 279 -2.45 9.50 11.75
CA GLU A 279 -2.28 9.71 13.20
C GLU A 279 -2.33 8.42 14.04
N ARG A 280 -2.74 7.28 13.47
CA ARG A 280 -3.01 6.04 14.25
C ARG A 280 -1.79 5.13 14.41
N VAL A 281 -0.85 5.14 13.48
CA VAL A 281 0.36 4.27 13.56
C VAL A 281 1.38 4.83 14.54
N SER A 282 1.46 6.15 14.70
CA SER A 282 2.37 6.82 15.63
C SER A 282 2.04 6.57 17.11
N LYS A 283 0.80 6.17 17.45
CA LYS A 283 0.42 5.82 18.83
C LYS A 283 0.80 4.40 19.25
N ILE A 284 0.91 3.45 18.30
CA ILE A 284 1.28 2.05 18.60
C ILE A 284 2.78 1.95 18.92
N SER A 285 3.62 2.70 18.20
CA SER A 285 5.07 2.76 18.48
C SER A 285 5.38 3.31 19.88
N GLN A 286 4.55 4.22 20.41
CA GLN A 286 4.74 4.76 21.77
C GLN A 286 4.28 3.84 22.89
N THR A 287 3.48 2.80 22.60
CA THR A 287 3.00 1.86 23.62
C THR A 287 3.89 0.61 23.75
N GLN A 288 4.62 0.23 22.70
CA GLN A 288 5.55 -0.91 22.74
C GLN A 288 6.87 -0.59 23.46
N ASP A 289 7.31 0.67 23.49
CA ASP A 289 8.51 1.09 24.24
C ASP A 289 8.32 1.11 25.77
N LYS A 290 7.11 0.88 26.29
CA LYS A 290 6.83 0.85 27.74
C LYS A 290 6.66 -0.55 28.35
N GLN A 291 6.78 -1.63 27.58
CA GLN A 291 6.64 -3.00 28.11
C GLN A 291 7.94 -3.81 28.20
N HIS A 292 9.10 -3.24 27.86
CA HIS A 292 10.40 -3.87 28.07
C HIS A 292 11.21 -3.24 29.21
N THR A 293 10.61 -3.13 30.41
CA THR A 293 11.37 -3.00 31.66
C THR A 293 10.59 -3.65 32.81
N ILE A 294 10.62 -4.98 32.91
CA ILE A 294 10.50 -5.69 34.20
C ILE A 294 11.43 -6.91 34.13
N LEU A 295 12.31 -6.98 35.14
CA LEU A 295 13.32 -7.99 35.51
C LEU A 295 13.32 -9.33 34.79
#